data_AF-A0AAV7I650-F1
#
_entry.id   AF-A0AAV7I650-F1
#
_cell.length_a   1.000
_cell.length_b   1.000
_cell.length_c   1.000
_cell.angle_alpha   90.00
_cell.angle_beta   90.00
_cell.angle_gamma   90.00
#
_symmetry.space_group_name_H-M   'P 1'
#
loop_
_entity.id
_entity.type
_entity.pdbx_description
1 polymer ?
#
loop_
_entity_poly.entity_id
_entity_poly.type
_entity_poly.pdbx_seq_one_letter_code
_entity_poly.pdbx_strand_id
1 'polypeptide(L)'
;MEMISVHVDVYIVHLCAISVRLENMCAVLGFSESSRYMYKDDRPYPWPGALSHFILFPESANQTIYTRAARISDAGIYSCRARNDTDTLSSDITLGIVGEDSSGYTGKPLPTYKPISQLVPLGDAARLFCEAYLGKVDLPDAKNSVTWAKSGSNITFLSSGRISKHRVSREDDQIVGAYLEIESTIAEDYGEYECRISNGADEEMTLSAYIYRREPHFDVGARSGSWRKALLFAVLGLVLFVSIGAFFIRCWLPIAVFCRNKFQYNEENDGKEFDALVCYHEKDTALAVNTLIPTLKTKHHYKCTTLELTHITRNWNLEIGANASSSRRVIVILSSNALQNEWTDTTVTQALKQLSLISNQVIVIILNELSNVATFAKSTGHCIDAACADGIVLDKMTILRWKVDSENDAGSYKFWCRLRLALPPVRSVSKQLSPDFQSRCQSVAMIVQNNTKTTPQKTQSRESLEVLV
;
A
#
# COMPACT_ATOMS: atom_id res chain seq x y z
N MET A 1 -22.33 -19.51 1.17
CA MET A 1 -23.21 -19.40 -0.01
C MET A 1 -24.61 -19.62 0.50
N GLU A 2 -25.32 -18.54 0.85
CA GLU A 2 -26.74 -18.64 1.13
C GLU A 2 -27.49 -18.64 -0.20
N MET A 3 -28.33 -19.65 -0.40
CA MET A 3 -29.45 -19.48 -1.31
C MET A 3 -30.27 -18.35 -0.73
N ILE A 4 -30.48 -17.28 -1.49
CA ILE A 4 -31.55 -16.34 -1.15
C ILE A 4 -32.83 -17.14 -1.41
N SER A 5 -33.25 -17.90 -0.40
CA SER A 5 -34.60 -18.45 -0.36
C SER A 5 -35.48 -17.22 -0.27
N VAL A 6 -35.97 -16.79 -1.43
CA VAL A 6 -37.03 -15.80 -1.46
C VAL A 6 -38.18 -16.48 -0.74
N HIS A 7 -38.41 -16.04 0.49
CA HIS A 7 -39.66 -16.25 1.20
C HIS A 7 -40.74 -15.70 0.28
N VAL A 8 -41.29 -16.55 -0.58
CA VAL A 8 -42.49 -16.23 -1.33
C VAL A 8 -43.63 -16.80 -0.51
N ASP A 9 -44.28 -15.84 0.11
CA ASP A 9 -45.54 -15.89 0.80
C ASP A 9 -46.59 -16.83 0.19
N VAL A 10 -47.45 -17.35 1.06
CA VAL A 10 -48.60 -18.15 0.67
C VAL A 10 -49.54 -17.23 -0.11
N TYR A 11 -49.54 -17.32 -1.45
CA TYR A 11 -50.57 -16.69 -2.26
C TYR A 11 -51.86 -17.51 -2.13
N ILE A 12 -52.73 -17.07 -1.22
CA ILE A 12 -54.09 -17.58 -1.16
C ILE A 12 -54.91 -16.85 -2.21
N VAL A 13 -55.36 -17.59 -3.22
CA VAL A 13 -56.13 -17.05 -4.33
C VAL A 13 -57.57 -17.52 -4.18
N HIS A 14 -58.49 -16.62 -3.82
CA HIS A 14 -59.93 -16.87 -3.99
C HIS A 14 -60.27 -16.85 -5.49
N LEU A 15 -61.12 -17.77 -5.93
CA LEU A 15 -61.63 -17.93 -7.30
C LEU A 15 -61.99 -16.60 -7.98
N CYS A 16 -61.20 -16.19 -8.98
CA CYS A 16 -61.57 -16.02 -10.39
C CYS A 16 -60.48 -15.18 -11.10
N ALA A 17 -59.80 -15.77 -12.10
CA ALA A 17 -58.95 -15.04 -13.06
C ALA A 17 -57.78 -14.19 -12.50
N ILE A 18 -57.09 -14.64 -11.44
CA ILE A 18 -55.87 -13.96 -10.98
C ILE A 18 -54.64 -14.69 -11.51
N SER A 19 -53.79 -13.91 -12.19
CA SER A 19 -52.46 -14.36 -12.60
C SER A 19 -51.62 -14.63 -11.37
N VAL A 20 -51.17 -15.86 -11.17
CA VAL A 20 -50.22 -16.19 -10.10
C VAL A 20 -48.81 -16.08 -10.66
N ARG A 21 -47.94 -15.37 -9.95
CA ARG A 21 -46.54 -15.19 -10.32
C ARG A 21 -45.67 -15.51 -9.11
N LEU A 22 -44.78 -16.48 -9.27
CA LEU A 22 -43.78 -16.85 -8.28
C LEU A 22 -42.44 -16.27 -8.76
N GLU A 23 -42.09 -15.11 -8.21
CA GLU A 23 -40.90 -14.35 -8.61
C GLU A 23 -39.65 -14.83 -7.89
N ASN A 24 -38.52 -14.76 -8.60
CA ASN A 24 -37.18 -14.97 -8.05
C ASN A 24 -36.95 -16.33 -7.38
N MET A 25 -37.67 -17.37 -7.80
CA MET A 25 -37.57 -18.71 -7.24
C MET A 25 -36.17 -19.32 -7.31
N CYS A 26 -35.30 -18.82 -8.20
CA CYS A 26 -33.94 -19.33 -8.34
C CYS A 26 -32.85 -18.25 -8.53
N ALA A 27 -32.98 -17.14 -7.81
CA ALA A 27 -31.94 -16.11 -7.76
C ALA A 27 -30.74 -16.58 -6.90
N VAL A 28 -29.89 -17.46 -7.45
CA VAL A 28 -28.71 -17.99 -6.77
C VAL A 28 -27.43 -17.32 -7.30
N LEU A 29 -26.71 -16.63 -6.40
CA LEU A 29 -25.41 -16.03 -6.70
C LEU A 29 -24.35 -17.12 -6.92
N GLY A 30 -23.60 -17.02 -8.01
CA GLY A 30 -22.49 -17.93 -8.32
C GLY A 30 -22.85 -19.16 -9.17
N PHE A 31 -24.12 -19.30 -9.58
CA PHE A 31 -24.57 -20.34 -10.52
C PHE A 31 -24.93 -19.70 -11.87
N SER A 32 -24.61 -20.37 -12.98
CA SER A 32 -25.02 -19.93 -14.32
C SER A 32 -26.48 -20.24 -14.59
N GLU A 33 -27.12 -19.53 -15.52
CA GLU A 33 -28.51 -19.79 -15.93
C GLU A 33 -28.73 -21.23 -16.42
N SER A 34 -27.75 -21.78 -17.14
CA SER A 34 -27.73 -23.16 -17.64
C SER A 34 -27.68 -24.24 -16.56
N SER A 35 -27.39 -23.85 -15.31
CA SER A 35 -27.15 -24.79 -14.22
C SER A 35 -28.28 -24.83 -13.19
N ARG A 36 -29.41 -24.15 -13.48
CA ARG A 36 -30.60 -24.05 -12.64
C ARG A 36 -31.80 -24.73 -13.30
N TYR A 37 -32.54 -25.54 -12.53
CA TYR A 37 -33.64 -26.36 -13.02
C TYR A 37 -34.86 -26.23 -12.11
N MET A 38 -36.03 -26.07 -12.72
CA MET A 38 -37.30 -26.00 -12.00
C MET A 38 -38.00 -27.36 -11.99
N TYR A 39 -38.53 -27.75 -10.84
CA TYR A 39 -39.28 -28.98 -10.64
C TYR A 39 -40.64 -28.68 -10.02
N LYS A 40 -41.62 -29.51 -10.35
CA LYS A 40 -42.91 -29.59 -9.65
C LYS A 40 -43.12 -31.04 -9.24
N ASP A 41 -43.28 -31.31 -7.95
CA ASP A 41 -43.46 -32.65 -7.40
C ASP A 41 -42.43 -33.64 -7.98
N ASP A 42 -41.15 -33.25 -7.92
CA ASP A 42 -39.99 -33.98 -8.49
C ASP A 42 -39.97 -34.15 -10.03
N ARG A 43 -40.88 -33.50 -10.77
CA ARG A 43 -40.88 -33.52 -12.24
C ARG A 43 -40.24 -32.25 -12.81
N PRO A 44 -39.22 -32.36 -13.67
CA PRO A 44 -38.58 -31.19 -14.26
C PRO A 44 -39.52 -30.48 -15.24
N TYR A 45 -39.38 -29.16 -15.32
CA TYR A 45 -39.99 -28.36 -16.38
C TYR A 45 -39.46 -28.81 -17.76
N PRO A 46 -40.28 -28.81 -18.84
CA PRO A 46 -41.65 -28.31 -18.95
C PRO A 46 -42.71 -29.27 -18.41
N TRP A 47 -43.71 -28.72 -17.70
CA TRP A 47 -44.84 -29.49 -17.21
C TRP A 47 -45.96 -29.55 -18.26
N PRO A 48 -46.58 -30.72 -18.49
CA PRO A 48 -47.77 -30.81 -19.32
C PRO A 48 -48.94 -30.09 -18.65
N GLY A 49 -49.89 -29.57 -19.44
CA GLY A 49 -51.05 -28.81 -18.91
C GLY A 49 -51.96 -29.61 -17.95
N ALA A 50 -51.89 -30.94 -17.95
CA ALA A 50 -52.57 -31.76 -16.94
C ALA A 50 -51.89 -31.69 -15.55
N LEU A 51 -50.59 -31.39 -15.50
CA LEU A 51 -49.80 -31.28 -14.28
C LEU A 51 -49.64 -29.83 -13.81
N SER A 52 -49.40 -28.88 -14.69
CA SER A 52 -49.33 -27.46 -14.31
C SER A 52 -49.50 -26.56 -15.53
N HIS A 53 -50.18 -25.42 -15.34
CA HIS A 53 -50.34 -24.36 -16.34
C HIS A 53 -49.29 -23.25 -16.19
N PHE A 54 -48.35 -23.40 -15.24
CA PHE A 54 -47.28 -22.45 -15.04
C PHE A 54 -46.28 -22.48 -16.20
N ILE A 55 -45.92 -21.28 -16.64
CA ILE A 55 -44.95 -21.04 -17.72
C ILE A 55 -43.72 -20.40 -17.08
N LEU A 56 -42.54 -20.88 -17.45
CA LEU A 56 -41.27 -20.26 -17.07
C LEU A 56 -41.04 -19.01 -17.92
N PHE A 57 -40.83 -17.86 -17.29
CA PHE A 57 -40.60 -16.59 -17.98
C PHE A 57 -39.14 -16.55 -18.50
N PRO A 58 -38.91 -16.66 -19.83
CA PRO A 58 -37.58 -16.93 -20.39
C PRO A 58 -36.60 -15.77 -20.25
N GLU A 59 -37.09 -14.53 -20.10
CA GLU A 59 -36.26 -13.32 -19.97
C GLU A 59 -35.85 -13.02 -18.51
N SER A 60 -36.31 -13.82 -17.54
CA SER A 60 -35.94 -13.63 -16.14
C SER A 60 -34.73 -14.48 -15.76
N ALA A 61 -33.58 -13.84 -15.55
CA ALA A 61 -32.37 -14.47 -15.00
C ALA A 61 -32.64 -15.24 -13.68
N ASN A 62 -33.74 -14.90 -12.99
CA ASN A 62 -34.14 -15.41 -11.68
C ASN A 62 -35.16 -16.57 -11.72
N GLN A 63 -35.47 -17.10 -12.92
CA GLN A 63 -36.38 -18.25 -13.13
C GLN A 63 -37.77 -18.08 -12.50
N THR A 64 -38.47 -17.02 -12.90
CA THR A 64 -39.85 -16.75 -12.46
C THR A 64 -40.84 -17.63 -13.20
N ILE A 65 -41.75 -18.29 -12.49
CA ILE A 65 -42.87 -19.03 -13.09
C ILE A 65 -44.19 -18.28 -12.89
N TYR A 66 -45.04 -18.26 -13.91
CA TYR A 66 -46.35 -17.60 -13.83
C TYR A 66 -47.44 -18.36 -14.57
N THR A 67 -48.67 -18.23 -14.11
CA THR A 67 -49.88 -18.69 -14.81
C THR A 67 -50.88 -17.55 -14.85
N ARG A 68 -51.64 -17.43 -15.95
CA ARG A 68 -52.71 -16.41 -16.06
C ARG A 68 -53.92 -16.75 -15.19
N ALA A 69 -54.14 -18.03 -14.90
CA ALA A 69 -55.23 -18.50 -14.06
C ALA A 69 -54.78 -19.78 -13.35
N ALA A 70 -54.72 -19.73 -12.03
CA ALA A 70 -54.40 -20.90 -11.22
C ALA A 70 -55.57 -21.89 -11.22
N ARG A 71 -55.25 -23.18 -11.32
CA ARG A 71 -56.20 -24.29 -11.25
C ARG A 71 -55.76 -25.27 -10.17
N ILE A 72 -56.68 -26.06 -9.62
CA ILE A 72 -56.36 -27.09 -8.61
C ILE A 72 -55.22 -28.01 -9.04
N SER A 73 -55.13 -28.35 -10.33
CA SER A 73 -54.02 -29.12 -10.89
C SER A 73 -52.65 -28.49 -10.63
N ASP A 74 -52.57 -27.16 -10.53
CA ASP A 74 -51.35 -26.40 -10.35
C ASP A 74 -50.84 -26.45 -8.89
N ALA A 75 -51.66 -26.87 -7.92
CA ALA A 75 -51.20 -27.10 -6.55
C ALA A 75 -50.10 -28.18 -6.52
N GLY A 76 -49.15 -28.04 -5.59
CA GLY A 76 -48.00 -28.94 -5.46
C GLY A 76 -46.75 -28.25 -4.90
N ILE A 77 -45.66 -28.99 -4.84
CA ILE A 77 -44.36 -28.50 -4.37
C ILE A 77 -43.51 -28.12 -5.57
N TYR A 78 -43.12 -26.85 -5.64
CA TYR A 78 -42.24 -26.30 -6.66
C TYR A 78 -40.83 -26.15 -6.09
N SER A 79 -39.87 -26.81 -6.71
CA SER A 79 -38.48 -26.79 -6.27
C SER A 79 -37.58 -26.16 -7.31
N CYS A 80 -36.77 -25.17 -6.92
CA CYS A 80 -35.61 -24.83 -7.74
C CYS A 80 -34.39 -25.64 -7.29
N ARG A 81 -33.70 -26.25 -8.25
CA ARG A 81 -32.43 -26.95 -8.03
C ARG A 81 -31.33 -26.32 -8.87
N ALA A 82 -30.32 -25.75 -8.22
CA ALA A 82 -29.11 -25.22 -8.84
C ALA A 82 -27.96 -26.21 -8.64
N ARG A 83 -27.31 -26.64 -9.72
CA ARG A 83 -26.22 -27.61 -9.69
C ARG A 83 -24.96 -27.01 -10.28
N ASN A 84 -23.85 -27.16 -9.58
CA ASN A 84 -22.50 -26.90 -10.09
C ASN A 84 -21.74 -28.24 -10.15
N ASP A 85 -20.49 -28.22 -10.61
CA ASP A 85 -19.65 -29.43 -10.71
C ASP A 85 -19.44 -30.14 -9.35
N THR A 86 -19.50 -29.38 -8.25
CA THR A 86 -19.26 -29.87 -6.89
C THR A 86 -20.49 -29.92 -6.00
N ASP A 87 -21.46 -29.01 -6.18
CA ASP A 87 -22.52 -28.76 -5.22
C ASP A 87 -23.91 -28.70 -5.87
N THR A 88 -24.91 -29.20 -5.16
CA THR A 88 -26.33 -29.08 -5.55
C THR A 88 -27.09 -28.38 -4.43
N LEU A 89 -27.74 -27.28 -4.78
CA LEU A 89 -28.58 -26.47 -3.89
C LEU A 89 -30.03 -26.62 -4.33
N SER A 90 -30.94 -26.94 -3.41
CA SER A 90 -32.38 -27.00 -3.67
C SER A 90 -33.19 -26.16 -2.68
N SER A 91 -34.18 -25.42 -3.18
CA SER A 91 -35.17 -24.71 -2.37
C SER A 91 -36.57 -25.04 -2.85
N ASP A 92 -37.45 -25.34 -1.91
CA ASP A 92 -38.81 -25.84 -2.17
C ASP A 92 -39.86 -24.80 -1.71
N ILE A 93 -40.95 -24.67 -2.47
CA ILE A 93 -42.09 -23.81 -2.20
C ILE A 93 -43.36 -24.61 -2.41
N THR A 94 -44.28 -24.60 -1.45
CA THR A 94 -45.57 -25.29 -1.57
C THR A 94 -46.66 -24.32 -2.04
N LEU A 95 -47.29 -24.62 -3.17
CA LEU A 95 -48.45 -23.90 -3.67
C LEU A 95 -49.73 -24.64 -3.29
N GLY A 96 -50.53 -24.02 -2.43
CA GLY A 96 -51.91 -24.44 -2.13
C GLY A 96 -52.89 -23.55 -2.87
N ILE A 97 -53.94 -24.13 -3.47
CA ILE A 97 -55.00 -23.39 -4.13
C ILE A 97 -56.26 -23.54 -3.29
N VAL A 98 -56.81 -22.40 -2.87
CA VAL A 98 -57.93 -22.33 -1.95
C VAL A 98 -59.15 -21.89 -2.71
N GLY A 99 -60.08 -22.82 -2.96
CA GLY A 99 -61.37 -22.51 -3.55
C GLY A 99 -61.81 -23.53 -4.60
N GLU A 100 -62.87 -24.25 -4.27
CA GLU A 100 -63.84 -24.75 -5.25
C GLU A 100 -65.27 -24.69 -4.67
N ASP A 101 -65.39 -24.71 -3.34
CA ASP A 101 -66.69 -24.60 -2.67
C ASP A 101 -67.15 -23.15 -2.57
N SER A 102 -68.40 -22.90 -2.97
CA SER A 102 -69.07 -21.59 -2.97
C SER A 102 -69.24 -20.92 -1.59
N SER A 103 -68.69 -21.51 -0.53
CA SER A 103 -68.79 -21.06 0.87
C SER A 103 -67.61 -20.21 1.34
N GLY A 104 -66.60 -19.96 0.50
CA GLY A 104 -65.43 -19.16 0.88
C GLY A 104 -64.49 -19.88 1.86
N TYR A 105 -63.29 -19.31 2.05
CA TYR A 105 -62.31 -19.83 3.01
C TYR A 105 -62.68 -19.46 4.45
N THR A 106 -62.79 -20.45 5.33
CA THR A 106 -63.12 -20.27 6.77
C THR A 106 -62.10 -20.92 7.70
N GLY A 107 -60.89 -21.20 7.20
CA GLY A 107 -59.83 -21.83 7.98
C GLY A 107 -58.87 -20.82 8.62
N LYS A 108 -57.79 -21.35 9.19
CA LYS A 108 -56.78 -20.56 9.90
C LYS A 108 -56.23 -19.45 9.00
N PRO A 109 -55.93 -18.25 9.53
CA PRO A 109 -55.23 -17.22 8.75
C PRO A 109 -54.06 -17.84 7.98
N LEU A 110 -53.84 -17.54 6.68
CA LEU A 110 -52.60 -17.92 6.01
C LEU A 110 -51.78 -16.67 5.62
N PRO A 111 -50.46 -16.68 5.89
CA PRO A 111 -49.64 -15.48 5.80
C PRO A 111 -49.31 -15.16 4.34
N THR A 112 -49.69 -13.96 3.91
CA THR A 112 -49.38 -13.40 2.59
C THR A 112 -48.17 -12.46 2.62
N TYR A 113 -47.74 -12.03 3.80
CA TYR A 113 -46.47 -11.36 4.00
C TYR A 113 -45.93 -11.63 5.41
N LYS A 114 -44.78 -12.29 5.50
CA LYS A 114 -44.09 -12.50 6.78
C LYS A 114 -43.18 -11.31 7.13
N PRO A 115 -43.21 -10.82 8.39
CA PRO A 115 -42.35 -9.72 8.79
C PRO A 115 -40.88 -10.12 8.79
N ILE A 116 -40.03 -9.20 8.33
CA ILE A 116 -38.59 -9.43 8.18
C ILE A 116 -37.85 -8.78 9.35
N SER A 117 -36.96 -9.52 10.00
CA SER A 117 -36.10 -9.01 11.08
C SER A 117 -35.13 -7.93 10.56
N GLN A 118 -34.91 -6.88 11.35
CA GLN A 118 -34.15 -5.70 10.95
C GLN A 118 -33.01 -5.42 11.92
N LEU A 119 -31.89 -4.94 11.39
CA LEU A 119 -30.74 -4.47 12.17
C LEU A 119 -30.71 -2.94 12.12
N VAL A 120 -31.15 -2.28 13.20
CA VAL A 120 -31.40 -0.82 13.24
C VAL A 120 -30.48 -0.15 14.27
N PRO A 121 -29.81 0.97 13.95
CA PRO A 121 -29.05 1.77 14.91
C PRO A 121 -29.95 2.58 15.84
N LEU A 122 -29.42 2.99 17.00
CA LEU A 122 -30.12 3.91 17.91
C LEU A 122 -30.47 5.22 17.21
N GLY A 123 -31.70 5.66 17.35
CA GLY A 123 -32.21 6.92 16.81
C GLY A 123 -32.79 6.82 15.40
N ASP A 124 -32.49 5.74 14.66
CA ASP A 124 -33.02 5.51 13.31
C ASP A 124 -34.45 4.96 13.35
N ALA A 125 -35.14 5.06 12.22
CA ALA A 125 -36.49 4.53 12.06
C ALA A 125 -36.49 3.02 11.78
N ALA A 126 -37.44 2.31 12.38
CA ALA A 126 -37.70 0.89 12.12
C ALA A 126 -39.12 0.69 11.60
N ARG A 127 -39.32 -0.25 10.67
CA ARG A 127 -40.63 -0.49 10.05
C ARG A 127 -40.91 -1.96 9.83
N LEU A 128 -41.82 -2.55 10.60
CA LEU A 128 -42.26 -3.93 10.41
C LEU A 128 -43.60 -3.97 9.69
N PHE A 129 -43.82 -5.00 8.86
CA PHE A 129 -45.06 -5.22 8.14
C PHE A 129 -45.40 -6.71 8.15
N CYS A 130 -46.67 -7.02 8.36
CA CYS A 130 -47.23 -8.37 8.26
C CYS A 130 -48.56 -8.29 7.52
N GLU A 131 -48.89 -9.35 6.79
CA GLU A 131 -50.15 -9.48 6.06
C GLU A 131 -50.57 -10.95 6.03
N ALA A 132 -51.88 -11.20 6.13
CA ALA A 132 -52.45 -12.52 5.95
C ALA A 132 -53.82 -12.43 5.29
N TYR A 133 -54.18 -13.51 4.62
CA TYR A 133 -55.52 -13.70 4.11
C TYR A 133 -56.34 -14.55 5.09
N LEU A 134 -57.55 -14.07 5.33
CA LEU A 134 -58.51 -14.58 6.31
C LEU A 134 -59.75 -15.17 5.65
N GLY A 135 -59.97 -14.86 4.37
CA GLY A 135 -61.18 -15.25 3.67
C GLY A 135 -62.38 -14.40 4.07
N LYS A 136 -63.57 -14.86 3.67
CA LYS A 136 -64.81 -14.13 3.88
C LYS A 136 -65.41 -14.52 5.22
N VAL A 137 -65.56 -13.54 6.10
CA VAL A 137 -66.21 -13.74 7.40
C VAL A 137 -67.71 -13.52 7.23
N ASP A 138 -68.46 -14.62 7.17
CA ASP A 138 -69.93 -14.60 7.01
C ASP A 138 -70.69 -14.62 8.35
N LEU A 139 -69.99 -14.43 9.48
CA LEU A 139 -70.55 -14.41 10.83
C LEU A 139 -70.72 -12.95 11.31
N PRO A 140 -71.90 -12.56 11.87
CA PRO A 140 -72.18 -11.17 12.24
C PRO A 140 -71.31 -10.63 13.39
N ASP A 141 -70.79 -11.52 14.24
CA ASP A 141 -70.01 -11.17 15.44
C ASP A 141 -68.49 -11.31 15.23
N ALA A 142 -68.06 -11.99 14.16
CA ALA A 142 -66.65 -12.21 13.87
C ALA A 142 -66.10 -11.06 13.03
N LYS A 143 -64.94 -10.53 13.42
CA LYS A 143 -64.26 -9.46 12.68
C LYS A 143 -62.78 -9.78 12.54
N ASN A 144 -62.29 -9.61 11.31
CA ASN A 144 -60.88 -9.68 10.98
C ASN A 144 -60.11 -8.62 11.77
N SER A 145 -59.07 -9.07 12.48
CA SER A 145 -58.23 -8.20 13.30
C SER A 145 -56.75 -8.50 13.07
N VAL A 146 -55.94 -7.44 13.12
CA VAL A 146 -54.49 -7.50 13.03
C VAL A 146 -53.88 -6.53 14.03
N THR A 147 -52.98 -7.02 14.86
CA THR A 147 -52.35 -6.24 15.94
C THR A 147 -50.88 -6.59 16.09
N TRP A 148 -50.09 -5.59 16.47
CA TRP A 148 -48.69 -5.77 16.83
C TRP A 148 -48.54 -5.75 18.36
N ALA A 149 -47.76 -6.67 18.88
CA ALA A 149 -47.36 -6.76 20.28
C ALA A 149 -45.85 -6.96 20.37
N LYS A 150 -45.22 -6.54 21.46
CA LYS A 150 -43.82 -6.87 21.74
C LYS A 150 -43.78 -8.12 22.63
N SER A 151 -42.98 -9.11 22.22
CA SER A 151 -42.80 -10.38 22.94
C SER A 151 -42.40 -10.11 24.40
N GLY A 152 -43.10 -10.74 25.35
CA GLY A 152 -42.85 -10.56 26.79
C GLY A 152 -43.46 -9.31 27.43
N SER A 153 -44.25 -8.50 26.71
CA SER A 153 -44.99 -7.38 27.29
C SER A 153 -46.47 -7.43 26.91
N ASN A 154 -47.37 -7.22 27.88
CA ASN A 154 -48.82 -7.04 27.62
C ASN A 154 -49.14 -5.63 27.08
N ILE A 155 -48.15 -4.95 26.48
CA ILE A 155 -48.32 -3.61 25.93
C ILE A 155 -48.66 -3.78 24.45
N THR A 156 -49.94 -3.77 24.13
CA THR A 156 -50.37 -3.34 22.79
C THR A 156 -49.95 -1.90 22.62
N PHE A 157 -49.08 -1.61 21.66
CA PHE A 157 -48.65 -0.25 21.35
C PHE A 157 -49.89 0.63 21.09
N LEU A 158 -50.24 1.50 22.05
CA LEU A 158 -51.09 2.65 21.75
C LEU A 158 -50.24 3.59 20.90
N SER A 159 -50.79 4.05 19.77
CA SER A 159 -50.13 5.03 18.89
C SER A 159 -49.69 6.23 19.73
N SER A 160 -48.41 6.28 20.07
CA SER A 160 -47.84 7.22 21.04
C SER A 160 -46.62 7.82 20.39
N GLY A 161 -46.74 9.11 20.01
CA GLY A 161 -45.70 9.95 19.44
C GLY A 161 -44.81 9.25 18.40
N ARG A 162 -43.74 8.60 18.87
CA ARG A 162 -42.72 7.92 18.06
C ARG A 162 -43.17 6.62 17.39
N ILE A 163 -44.19 5.94 17.92
CA ILE A 163 -44.63 4.63 17.41
C ILE A 163 -46.03 4.78 16.82
N SER A 164 -46.15 4.50 15.53
CA SER A 164 -47.41 4.50 14.80
C SER A 164 -47.76 3.11 14.28
N LYS A 165 -49.06 2.82 14.25
CA LYS A 165 -49.61 1.58 13.69
C LYS A 165 -50.63 1.93 12.62
N HIS A 166 -50.49 1.31 11.46
CA HIS A 166 -51.38 1.54 10.33
C HIS A 166 -51.93 0.20 9.83
N ARG A 167 -53.25 -0.02 9.96
CA ARG A 167 -53.94 -1.19 9.39
C ARG A 167 -54.13 -0.97 7.89
N VAL A 168 -53.90 -2.02 7.12
CA VAL A 168 -54.16 -2.10 5.69
C VAL A 168 -55.11 -3.26 5.44
N SER A 169 -56.05 -3.10 4.53
CA SER A 169 -56.86 -4.20 4.04
C SER A 169 -57.10 -4.11 2.54
N ARG A 170 -57.35 -5.27 1.93
CA ARG A 170 -57.61 -5.45 0.49
C ARG A 170 -58.67 -6.52 0.28
N GLU A 171 -59.23 -6.56 -0.94
CA GLU A 171 -60.25 -7.53 -1.36
C GLU A 171 -61.41 -7.67 -0.35
N ASP A 172 -62.09 -6.56 -0.06
CA ASP A 172 -63.24 -6.52 0.88
C ASP A 172 -62.94 -7.10 2.27
N ASP A 173 -61.81 -6.68 2.85
CA ASP A 173 -61.33 -7.11 4.18
C ASP A 173 -60.94 -8.61 4.27
N GLN A 174 -60.86 -9.33 3.14
CA GLN A 174 -60.38 -10.72 3.11
C GLN A 174 -58.87 -10.83 3.31
N ILE A 175 -58.11 -9.79 2.93
CA ILE A 175 -56.68 -9.66 3.22
C ILE A 175 -56.49 -8.51 4.20
N VAL A 176 -55.82 -8.78 5.32
CA VAL A 176 -55.51 -7.77 6.32
C VAL A 176 -54.03 -7.77 6.66
N GLY A 177 -53.49 -6.58 6.87
CA GLY A 177 -52.11 -6.38 7.30
C GLY A 177 -51.96 -5.16 8.18
N ALA A 178 -50.79 -5.01 8.80
CA ALA A 178 -50.48 -3.84 9.60
C ALA A 178 -49.00 -3.46 9.53
N TYR A 179 -48.76 -2.15 9.37
CA TYR A 179 -47.45 -1.56 9.59
C TYR A 179 -47.27 -1.19 11.06
N LEU A 180 -46.08 -1.47 11.57
CA LEU A 180 -45.56 -0.92 12.82
C LEU A 180 -44.36 -0.04 12.45
N GLU A 181 -44.51 1.25 12.62
CA GLU A 181 -43.49 2.26 12.30
C GLU A 181 -42.99 2.89 13.60
N ILE A 182 -41.68 2.87 13.79
CA ILE A 182 -40.97 3.51 14.90
C ILE A 182 -40.12 4.60 14.28
N GLU A 183 -40.45 5.87 14.51
CA GLU A 183 -39.75 7.02 13.91
C GLU A 183 -38.30 7.12 14.38
N SER A 184 -38.05 6.83 15.66
CA SER A 184 -36.73 6.90 16.28
C SER A 184 -36.59 5.84 17.36
N THR A 185 -35.73 4.85 17.12
CA THR A 185 -35.55 3.67 17.99
C THR A 185 -34.72 3.97 19.24
N ILE A 186 -35.24 3.55 20.40
CA ILE A 186 -34.53 3.61 21.70
C ILE A 186 -34.05 2.21 22.12
N ALA A 187 -33.24 2.13 23.18
CA ALA A 187 -32.68 0.86 23.65
C ALA A 187 -33.77 -0.16 24.05
N GLU A 188 -34.90 0.35 24.53
CA GLU A 188 -36.07 -0.40 24.93
C GLU A 188 -36.93 -0.87 23.75
N ASP A 189 -36.71 -0.36 22.53
CA ASP A 189 -37.42 -0.80 21.34
C ASP A 189 -36.80 -2.08 20.75
N TYR A 190 -35.55 -2.43 21.07
CA TYR A 190 -34.96 -3.69 20.60
C TYR A 190 -35.62 -4.92 21.22
N GLY A 191 -35.75 -5.97 20.43
CA GLY A 191 -36.35 -7.24 20.84
C GLY A 191 -37.24 -7.86 19.78
N GLU A 192 -38.04 -8.83 20.20
CA GLU A 192 -38.98 -9.55 19.35
C GLU A 192 -40.36 -8.90 19.33
N TYR A 193 -40.92 -8.82 18.14
CA TYR A 193 -42.24 -8.29 17.86
C TYR A 193 -43.11 -9.38 17.24
N GLU A 194 -44.34 -9.47 17.71
CA GLU A 194 -45.36 -10.42 17.30
C GLU A 194 -46.49 -9.69 16.59
N CYS A 195 -46.76 -10.07 15.34
CA CYS A 195 -47.97 -9.70 14.63
C CYS A 195 -49.02 -10.80 14.83
N ARG A 196 -50.12 -10.44 15.51
CA ARG A 196 -51.25 -11.29 15.83
C ARG A 196 -52.40 -10.99 14.88
N ILE A 197 -52.84 -12.01 14.15
CA ILE A 197 -53.89 -11.92 13.14
C ILE A 197 -54.97 -12.93 13.48
N SER A 198 -56.23 -12.49 13.55
CA SER A 198 -57.37 -13.37 13.84
C SER A 198 -58.53 -13.13 12.88
N ASN A 199 -59.18 -14.21 12.48
CA ASN A 199 -60.41 -14.21 11.68
C ASN A 199 -61.69 -14.03 12.52
N GLY A 200 -61.57 -13.90 13.85
CA GLY A 200 -62.70 -13.75 14.77
C GLY A 200 -63.48 -15.05 15.04
N ALA A 201 -63.05 -16.19 14.51
CA ALA A 201 -63.69 -17.51 14.69
C ALA A 201 -62.80 -18.47 15.52
N ASP A 202 -62.20 -17.95 16.60
CA ASP A 202 -61.23 -18.63 17.49
C ASP A 202 -59.90 -19.09 16.84
N GLU A 203 -59.70 -18.80 15.56
CA GLU A 203 -58.42 -19.06 14.89
C GLU A 203 -57.55 -17.80 14.84
N GLU A 204 -56.35 -17.93 15.38
CA GLU A 204 -55.34 -16.87 15.44
C GLU A 204 -54.01 -17.39 14.88
N MET A 205 -53.28 -16.48 14.25
CA MET A 205 -51.92 -16.68 13.77
C MET A 205 -51.02 -15.61 14.36
N THR A 206 -49.82 -16.02 14.76
CA THR A 206 -48.78 -15.11 15.23
C THR A 206 -47.55 -15.23 14.33
N LEU A 207 -47.08 -14.10 13.81
CA LEU A 207 -45.85 -13.98 13.04
C LEU A 207 -44.84 -13.15 13.83
N SER A 208 -43.60 -13.61 13.95
CA SER A 208 -42.57 -12.90 14.72
C SER A 208 -41.48 -12.27 13.84
N ALA A 209 -40.95 -11.14 14.28
CA ALA A 209 -39.76 -10.51 13.72
C ALA A 209 -38.95 -9.83 14.82
N TYR A 210 -37.63 -9.76 14.63
CA TYR A 210 -36.71 -9.18 15.60
C TYR A 210 -36.19 -7.83 15.10
N ILE A 211 -36.18 -6.83 15.99
CA ILE A 211 -35.40 -5.61 15.80
C ILE A 211 -34.10 -5.78 16.59
N TYR A 212 -33.02 -6.02 15.87
CA TYR A 212 -31.68 -6.14 16.42
C TYR A 212 -31.02 -4.77 16.52
N ARG A 213 -30.30 -4.57 17.63
CA ARG A 213 -29.44 -3.42 17.78
C ARG A 213 -28.26 -3.54 16.82
N ARG A 214 -28.14 -2.59 15.90
CA ARG A 214 -26.85 -2.34 15.25
C ARG A 214 -25.97 -1.67 16.28
N GLU A 215 -24.94 -2.37 16.76
CA GLU A 215 -23.87 -1.67 17.46
C GLU A 215 -23.39 -0.55 16.53
N PRO A 216 -23.25 0.69 17.01
CA PRO A 216 -22.55 1.68 16.23
C PRO A 216 -21.18 1.08 16.00
N HIS A 217 -20.94 0.63 14.77
CA HIS A 217 -19.59 0.66 14.26
C HIS A 217 -19.22 2.12 14.45
N PHE A 218 -18.41 2.38 15.46
CA PHE A 218 -17.52 3.52 15.45
C PHE A 218 -16.61 3.25 14.24
N ASP A 219 -17.16 3.43 13.05
CA ASP A 219 -16.49 4.08 11.97
C ASP A 219 -16.20 5.48 12.51
N VAL A 220 -15.23 5.54 13.43
CA VAL A 220 -14.27 6.62 13.42
C VAL A 220 -13.98 6.75 11.94
N GLY A 221 -14.42 7.85 11.34
CA GLY A 221 -14.11 8.23 9.97
C GLY A 221 -12.60 8.45 9.78
N ALA A 222 -11.75 7.61 10.38
CA ALA A 222 -10.40 7.34 9.98
C ALA A 222 -10.46 6.50 8.71
N ARG A 223 -10.99 7.10 7.62
CA ARG A 223 -10.75 6.79 6.20
C ARG A 223 -9.94 5.50 6.04
N SER A 224 -10.64 4.38 6.17
CA SER A 224 -10.08 3.05 6.39
C SER A 224 -9.20 2.68 5.20
N GLY A 225 -7.88 2.72 5.44
CA GLY A 225 -6.84 2.41 4.46
C GLY A 225 -5.84 3.52 4.15
N SER A 226 -6.11 4.79 4.52
CA SER A 226 -5.21 5.90 4.19
C SER A 226 -4.13 6.15 5.23
N TRP A 227 -4.48 6.17 6.53
CA TRP A 227 -3.52 6.55 7.57
C TRP A 227 -2.49 5.46 7.86
N ARG A 228 -2.86 4.16 7.74
CA ARG A 228 -1.88 3.05 7.83
C ARG A 228 -0.87 3.11 6.69
N LYS A 229 -1.31 3.42 5.46
CA LYS A 229 -0.43 3.63 4.32
C LYS A 229 0.45 4.87 4.52
N ALA A 230 -0.13 5.98 4.98
CA ALA A 230 0.62 7.20 5.30
C ALA A 230 1.66 6.97 6.41
N LEU A 231 1.31 6.21 7.45
CA LEU A 231 2.20 5.80 8.53
C LEU A 231 3.34 4.91 8.00
N LEU A 232 3.02 3.93 7.16
CA LEU A 232 4.02 3.06 6.53
C LEU A 232 4.98 3.85 5.61
N PHE A 233 4.45 4.78 4.81
CA PHE A 233 5.28 5.66 3.98
C PHE A 233 6.13 6.62 4.82
N ALA A 234 5.60 7.13 5.94
CA ALA A 234 6.35 7.99 6.86
C ALA A 234 7.49 7.22 7.54
N VAL A 235 7.23 5.99 8.00
CA VAL A 235 8.25 5.12 8.61
C VAL A 235 9.31 4.73 7.57
N LEU A 236 8.90 4.35 6.35
CA LEU A 236 9.84 4.04 5.26
C LEU A 236 10.70 5.27 4.91
N GLY A 237 10.10 6.46 4.83
CA GLY A 237 10.80 7.72 4.62
C GLY A 237 11.82 8.02 5.71
N LEU A 238 11.45 7.80 6.98
CA LEU A 238 12.36 7.97 8.12
C LEU A 238 13.55 7.00 8.05
N VAL A 239 13.30 5.72 7.77
CA VAL A 239 14.37 4.71 7.63
C VAL A 239 15.31 5.05 6.48
N LEU A 240 14.78 5.48 5.34
CA LEU A 240 15.58 5.94 4.21
C LEU A 240 16.41 7.18 4.58
N PHE A 241 15.82 8.15 5.27
CA PHE A 241 16.51 9.37 5.69
C PHE A 241 17.65 9.06 6.67
N VAL A 242 17.42 8.19 7.65
CA VAL A 242 18.46 7.73 8.59
C VAL A 242 19.55 6.96 7.87
N SER A 243 19.18 6.09 6.91
CA SER A 243 20.15 5.32 6.12
C SER A 243 21.02 6.22 5.24
N ILE A 244 20.42 7.21 4.58
CA ILE A 244 21.12 8.23 3.80
C ILE A 244 22.03 9.05 4.71
N GLY A 245 21.53 9.51 5.86
CA GLY A 245 22.32 10.24 6.85
C GLY A 245 23.52 9.44 7.35
N ALA A 246 23.33 8.17 7.69
CA ALA A 246 24.40 7.26 8.11
C ALA A 246 25.42 7.01 6.98
N PHE A 247 24.95 6.84 5.75
CA PHE A 247 25.80 6.70 4.57
C PHE A 247 26.62 7.97 4.32
N PHE A 248 26.01 9.15 4.43
CA PHE A 248 26.74 10.42 4.35
C PHE A 248 27.78 10.52 5.47
N ILE A 249 27.41 10.29 6.73
CA ILE A 249 28.37 10.37 7.85
C ILE A 249 29.55 9.41 7.64
N ARG A 250 29.32 8.21 7.11
CA ARG A 250 30.38 7.20 6.91
C ARG A 250 31.20 7.42 5.64
N CYS A 251 30.59 7.90 4.56
CA CYS A 251 31.19 7.95 3.23
C CYS A 251 31.45 9.36 2.70
N TRP A 252 31.17 10.43 3.46
CA TRP A 252 31.33 11.80 2.97
C TRP A 252 32.76 12.12 2.54
N LEU A 253 33.79 11.59 3.22
CA LEU A 253 35.20 11.82 2.89
C LEU A 253 35.56 11.25 1.50
N PRO A 254 35.32 9.96 1.21
CA PRO A 254 35.45 9.42 -0.15
C PRO A 254 34.63 10.15 -1.20
N ILE A 255 33.37 10.50 -0.88
CA ILE A 255 32.48 11.23 -1.79
C ILE A 255 33.03 12.63 -2.09
N ALA A 256 33.55 13.34 -1.08
CA ALA A 256 34.16 14.65 -1.25
C ALA A 256 35.40 14.58 -2.15
N VAL A 257 36.26 13.56 -1.97
CA VAL A 257 37.41 13.33 -2.84
C VAL A 257 36.96 13.04 -4.28
N PHE A 258 35.92 12.22 -4.44
CA PHE A 258 35.36 11.90 -5.75
C PHE A 258 34.76 13.13 -6.45
N CYS A 259 33.93 13.91 -5.75
CA CYS A 259 33.35 15.14 -6.25
C CYS A 259 34.44 16.14 -6.64
N ARG A 260 35.46 16.33 -5.78
CA ARG A 260 36.58 17.22 -6.07
C ARG A 260 37.34 16.79 -7.32
N ASN A 261 37.68 15.52 -7.45
CA ASN A 261 38.37 15.00 -8.64
C ASN A 261 37.53 15.10 -9.93
N LYS A 262 36.20 15.03 -9.84
CA LYS A 262 35.30 15.08 -11.01
C LYS A 262 34.97 16.52 -11.45
N PHE A 263 34.81 17.44 -10.51
CA PHE A 263 34.28 18.78 -10.77
C PHE A 263 35.31 19.91 -10.70
N GLN A 264 36.53 19.68 -10.21
CA GLN A 264 37.56 20.72 -10.15
C GLN A 264 38.31 20.86 -11.49
N TYR A 265 38.67 22.11 -11.83
CA TYR A 265 39.43 22.45 -13.02
C TYR A 265 40.86 21.87 -12.95
N ASN A 266 41.39 21.41 -14.09
CA ASN A 266 42.71 20.78 -14.16
C ASN A 266 43.84 21.83 -14.06
N GLU A 267 44.79 21.62 -13.14
CA GLU A 267 46.01 22.43 -13.00
C GLU A 267 47.13 22.00 -13.99
N GLU A 268 46.79 21.51 -15.21
CA GLU A 268 47.75 20.89 -16.14
C GLU A 268 48.67 21.88 -16.90
N ASN A 269 48.27 23.16 -17.01
CA ASN A 269 48.98 24.19 -17.78
C ASN A 269 49.72 25.22 -16.89
N ASP A 270 50.03 24.87 -15.65
CA ASP A 270 50.64 25.77 -14.65
C ASP A 270 52.19 25.83 -14.73
N GLY A 271 52.81 25.11 -15.66
CA GLY A 271 54.26 25.04 -15.81
C GLY A 271 54.98 24.23 -14.73
N LYS A 272 54.25 23.48 -13.88
CA LYS A 272 54.81 22.63 -12.83
C LYS A 272 54.84 21.16 -13.24
N GLU A 273 55.97 20.50 -12.99
CA GLU A 273 56.24 19.12 -13.43
C GLU A 273 55.70 18.06 -12.45
N PHE A 274 55.71 18.38 -11.15
CA PHE A 274 55.35 17.44 -10.08
C PHE A 274 54.07 17.87 -9.35
N ASP A 275 53.26 16.89 -8.94
CA ASP A 275 52.04 17.12 -8.16
C ASP A 275 52.36 17.37 -6.68
N ALA A 276 53.37 16.67 -6.16
CA ALA A 276 53.78 16.78 -4.76
C ALA A 276 55.31 16.61 -4.59
N LEU A 277 55.92 17.52 -3.83
CA LEU A 277 57.28 17.39 -3.29
C LEU A 277 57.18 16.83 -1.87
N VAL A 278 57.78 15.67 -1.59
CA VAL A 278 57.81 15.07 -0.24
C VAL A 278 59.16 15.35 0.40
N CYS A 279 59.17 16.17 1.45
CA CYS A 279 60.33 16.49 2.26
C CYS A 279 60.34 15.65 3.55
N TYR A 280 61.43 14.96 3.82
CA TYR A 280 61.58 14.11 5.00
C TYR A 280 62.99 14.19 5.59
N HIS A 281 63.13 13.84 6.87
CA HIS A 281 64.41 13.73 7.55
C HIS A 281 64.97 12.30 7.42
N GLU A 282 66.29 12.12 7.41
CA GLU A 282 66.99 10.82 7.22
C GLU A 282 66.38 9.68 8.08
N LYS A 283 66.11 9.97 9.35
CA LYS A 283 65.52 9.00 10.31
C LYS A 283 64.07 8.60 10.02
N ASP A 284 63.35 9.37 9.21
CA ASP A 284 61.94 9.11 8.85
C ASP A 284 61.80 8.49 7.45
N THR A 285 62.92 8.04 6.86
CA THR A 285 62.97 7.39 5.54
C THR A 285 62.01 6.20 5.44
N ALA A 286 61.85 5.43 6.52
CA ALA A 286 60.93 4.30 6.53
C ALA A 286 59.47 4.71 6.27
N LEU A 287 59.02 5.84 6.82
CA LEU A 287 57.65 6.32 6.59
C LEU A 287 57.51 7.00 5.22
N ALA A 288 58.47 7.82 4.85
CA ALA A 288 58.43 8.58 3.61
C ALA A 288 58.56 7.67 2.38
N VAL A 289 59.66 6.91 2.31
CA VAL A 289 60.07 6.16 1.13
C VAL A 289 59.38 4.80 1.03
N ASN A 290 59.09 4.13 2.15
CA ASN A 290 58.46 2.80 2.10
C ASN A 290 56.93 2.86 2.13
N THR A 291 56.33 3.89 2.74
CA THR A 291 54.87 3.97 2.92
C THR A 291 54.24 5.09 2.10
N LEU A 292 54.69 6.35 2.28
CA LEU A 292 54.01 7.52 1.72
C LEU A 292 54.17 7.62 0.20
N ILE A 293 55.41 7.60 -0.29
CA ILE A 293 55.74 7.77 -1.70
C ILE A 293 55.19 6.62 -2.57
N PRO A 294 55.38 5.34 -2.21
CA PRO A 294 54.86 4.23 -3.02
C PRO A 294 53.34 4.27 -3.09
N THR A 295 52.66 4.59 -1.99
CA THR A 295 51.19 4.70 -1.98
C THR A 295 50.70 5.85 -2.87
N LEU A 296 51.35 7.02 -2.82
CA LEU A 296 50.99 8.15 -3.68
C LEU A 296 51.21 7.86 -5.17
N LYS A 297 52.31 7.20 -5.54
CA LYS A 297 52.62 6.86 -6.94
C LYS A 297 51.78 5.69 -7.46
N THR A 298 51.70 4.59 -6.72
CA THR A 298 51.08 3.33 -7.21
C THR A 298 49.57 3.31 -7.03
N LYS A 299 49.06 3.71 -5.85
CA LYS A 299 47.64 3.62 -5.50
C LYS A 299 46.85 4.86 -5.92
N HIS A 300 47.51 6.02 -5.99
CA HIS A 300 46.85 7.30 -6.24
C HIS A 300 47.35 8.04 -7.50
N HIS A 301 48.35 7.50 -8.20
CA HIS A 301 48.85 8.00 -9.49
C HIS A 301 49.35 9.45 -9.49
N TYR A 302 49.88 9.94 -8.36
CA TYR A 302 50.51 11.25 -8.27
C TYR A 302 51.97 11.23 -8.77
N LYS A 303 52.39 12.28 -9.47
CA LYS A 303 53.80 12.52 -9.81
C LYS A 303 54.52 13.15 -8.61
N CYS A 304 55.21 12.33 -7.82
CA CYS A 304 55.93 12.78 -6.63
C CYS A 304 57.45 12.86 -6.84
N THR A 305 58.03 13.97 -6.38
CA THR A 305 59.48 14.16 -6.19
C THR A 305 59.82 14.19 -4.70
N THR A 306 61.08 13.96 -4.34
CA THR A 306 61.52 13.73 -2.96
C THR A 306 62.71 14.61 -2.61
N LEU A 307 62.73 15.14 -1.40
CA LEU A 307 63.84 15.91 -0.86
C LEU A 307 64.18 15.42 0.54
N GLU A 308 65.41 14.94 0.70
CA GLU A 308 65.95 14.60 2.01
C GLU A 308 66.51 15.87 2.66
N LEU A 309 65.97 16.21 3.83
CA LEU A 309 66.36 17.40 4.59
C LEU A 309 67.66 17.10 5.33
N THR A 310 68.75 17.71 4.88
CA THR A 310 70.11 17.45 5.39
C THR A 310 70.50 18.33 6.59
N HIS A 311 69.86 19.50 6.76
CA HIS A 311 70.20 20.44 7.82
C HIS A 311 69.02 20.75 8.77
N ILE A 312 69.35 20.79 10.07
CA ILE A 312 68.48 21.16 11.18
C ILE A 312 67.84 22.54 10.93
N THR A 313 66.51 22.57 10.92
CA THR A 313 65.49 23.64 11.08
C THR A 313 65.78 25.11 10.70
N ARG A 314 67.01 25.60 10.57
CA ARG A 314 67.29 27.03 10.31
C ARG A 314 67.03 27.46 8.86
N ASN A 315 67.13 26.54 7.89
CA ASN A 315 67.12 26.87 6.45
C ASN A 315 66.06 26.11 5.62
N TRP A 316 65.03 25.51 6.23
CA TRP A 316 64.02 24.72 5.51
C TRP A 316 63.32 25.51 4.40
N ASN A 317 63.07 26.81 4.60
CA ASN A 317 62.48 27.66 3.58
C ASN A 317 63.34 27.79 2.30
N LEU A 318 64.68 27.83 2.43
CA LEU A 318 65.60 27.96 1.30
C LEU A 318 65.79 26.63 0.55
N GLU A 319 65.99 25.53 1.29
CA GLU A 319 66.21 24.19 0.73
C GLU A 319 64.94 23.65 0.05
N ILE A 320 63.79 23.84 0.71
CA ILE A 320 62.49 23.45 0.15
C ILE A 320 62.07 24.44 -0.93
N GLY A 321 62.32 25.73 -0.75
CA GLY A 321 61.91 26.78 -1.70
C GLY A 321 62.50 26.60 -3.10
N ALA A 322 63.77 26.19 -3.19
CA ALA A 322 64.41 25.91 -4.48
C ALA A 322 63.67 24.81 -5.26
N ASN A 323 63.27 23.74 -4.57
CA ASN A 323 62.62 22.57 -5.15
C ASN A 323 61.09 22.67 -5.21
N ALA A 324 60.49 23.62 -4.49
CA ALA A 324 59.05 23.85 -4.48
C ALA A 324 58.55 24.49 -5.78
N SER A 325 59.41 25.19 -6.52
CA SER A 325 59.06 25.87 -7.78
C SER A 325 58.48 24.91 -8.84
N SER A 326 59.01 23.68 -8.93
CA SER A 326 58.58 22.65 -9.87
C SER A 326 57.37 21.82 -9.42
N SER A 327 56.87 22.04 -8.19
CA SER A 327 55.88 21.17 -7.55
C SER A 327 54.59 21.89 -7.18
N ARG A 328 53.41 21.31 -7.44
CA ARG A 328 52.11 21.95 -7.14
C ARG A 328 51.86 22.09 -5.64
N ARG A 329 52.21 21.07 -4.86
CA ARG A 329 52.07 21.02 -3.41
C ARG A 329 53.37 20.53 -2.77
N VAL A 330 53.61 20.93 -1.52
CA VAL A 330 54.79 20.51 -0.75
C VAL A 330 54.31 19.77 0.50
N ILE A 331 54.69 18.51 0.66
CA ILE A 331 54.43 17.68 1.83
C ILE A 331 55.69 17.66 2.70
N VAL A 332 55.58 18.03 3.98
CA VAL A 332 56.70 17.98 4.93
C VAL A 332 56.35 17.05 6.08
N ILE A 333 57.19 16.06 6.36
CA ILE A 333 57.04 15.17 7.51
C ILE A 333 57.74 15.80 8.71
N LEU A 334 56.97 16.11 9.75
CA LEU A 334 57.46 16.69 11.00
C LEU A 334 57.44 15.63 12.11
N SER A 335 58.63 15.18 12.48
CA SER A 335 58.87 14.25 13.59
C SER A 335 59.69 14.92 14.68
N SER A 336 59.72 14.31 15.88
CA SER A 336 60.66 14.71 16.94
C SER A 336 62.12 14.61 16.48
N ASN A 337 62.43 13.65 15.61
CA ASN A 337 63.77 13.48 15.04
C ASN A 337 64.20 14.66 14.16
N ALA A 338 63.25 15.24 13.41
CA ALA A 338 63.49 16.43 12.58
C ALA A 338 63.73 17.71 13.40
N LEU A 339 63.32 17.72 14.67
CA LEU A 339 63.45 18.84 15.61
C LEU A 339 64.54 18.58 16.68
N GLN A 340 65.58 17.80 16.37
CA GLN A 340 66.67 17.45 17.30
C GLN A 340 66.20 16.79 18.62
N ASN A 341 65.10 16.03 18.57
CA ASN A 341 64.46 15.39 19.74
C ASN A 341 63.85 16.37 20.77
N GLU A 342 63.81 17.67 20.50
CA GLU A 342 63.14 18.66 21.36
C GLU A 342 61.76 19.03 20.79
N TRP A 343 60.76 18.19 21.09
CA TRP A 343 59.36 18.43 20.74
C TRP A 343 58.71 19.44 21.71
N THR A 344 58.98 20.73 21.50
CA THR A 344 58.40 21.82 22.31
C THR A 344 57.51 22.72 21.45
N ASP A 345 56.53 23.38 22.08
CA ASP A 345 55.61 24.28 21.38
C ASP A 345 56.35 25.39 20.60
N THR A 346 57.51 25.83 21.10
CA THR A 346 58.34 26.87 20.47
C THR A 346 59.06 26.38 19.22
N THR A 347 59.69 25.20 19.26
CA THR A 347 60.42 24.63 18.11
C THR A 347 59.46 24.24 16.98
N VAL A 348 58.30 23.67 17.33
CA VAL A 348 57.23 23.36 16.37
C VAL A 348 56.67 24.64 15.76
N THR A 349 56.36 25.66 16.56
CA THR A 349 55.85 26.95 16.05
C THR A 349 56.86 27.64 15.12
N GLN A 350 58.14 27.58 15.43
CA GLN A 350 59.20 28.15 14.58
C GLN A 350 59.29 27.44 13.24
N ALA A 351 59.27 26.10 13.24
CA ALA A 351 59.24 25.30 12.02
C ALA A 351 57.99 25.58 11.16
N LEU A 352 56.80 25.64 11.77
CA LEU A 352 55.56 25.95 11.07
C LEU A 352 55.58 27.36 10.46
N LYS A 353 56.15 28.36 11.17
CA LYS A 353 56.32 29.72 10.63
C LYS A 353 57.21 29.74 9.39
N GLN A 354 58.33 29.02 9.40
CA GLN A 354 59.20 28.95 8.22
C GLN A 354 58.52 28.27 7.02
N LEU A 355 57.73 27.24 7.27
CA LEU A 355 56.97 26.56 6.22
C LEU A 355 55.85 27.45 5.66
N SER A 356 55.25 28.32 6.47
CA SER A 356 54.24 29.27 5.99
C SER A 356 54.79 30.35 5.04
N LEU A 357 56.10 30.58 5.04
CA LEU A 357 56.77 31.54 4.13
C LEU A 357 56.94 30.99 2.71
N ILE A 358 56.72 29.69 2.50
CA ILE A 358 56.82 29.06 1.17
C ILE A 358 55.61 29.50 0.34
N SER A 359 55.83 29.85 -0.93
CA SER A 359 54.79 30.35 -1.83
C SER A 359 53.74 29.30 -2.19
N ASN A 360 54.13 28.03 -2.22
CA ASN A 360 53.29 26.89 -2.57
C ASN A 360 52.47 26.43 -1.37
N GLN A 361 51.33 25.76 -1.62
CA GLN A 361 50.51 25.20 -0.54
C GLN A 361 51.24 24.03 0.14
N VAL A 362 51.46 24.17 1.45
CA VAL A 362 52.25 23.23 2.27
C VAL A 362 51.33 22.31 3.07
N ILE A 363 51.64 21.02 3.09
CA ILE A 363 50.93 19.99 3.85
C ILE A 363 51.94 19.43 4.87
N VAL A 364 51.68 19.63 6.16
CA VAL A 364 52.56 19.12 7.23
C VAL A 364 51.95 17.86 7.83
N ILE A 365 52.71 16.77 7.81
CA ILE A 365 52.35 15.49 8.44
C ILE A 365 53.08 15.39 9.78
N ILE A 366 52.32 15.42 10.88
CA ILE A 366 52.84 15.40 12.24
C ILE A 366 52.75 13.99 12.81
N LEU A 367 53.84 13.51 13.42
CA LEU A 367 53.96 12.17 14.00
C LEU A 367 53.66 12.10 15.51
N ASN A 368 53.93 13.17 16.26
CA ASN A 368 53.77 13.23 17.71
C ASN A 368 52.52 14.04 18.12
N GLU A 369 51.98 13.83 19.33
CA GLU A 369 50.86 14.62 19.82
C GLU A 369 51.26 16.08 20.07
N LEU A 370 50.45 17.02 19.56
CA LEU A 370 50.50 18.42 19.99
C LEU A 370 49.47 18.61 21.10
N SER A 371 49.92 19.09 22.25
CA SER A 371 49.08 19.49 23.38
C SER A 371 48.34 20.82 23.13
N ASN A 372 48.92 21.75 22.36
CA ASN A 372 48.46 23.14 22.26
C ASN A 372 48.17 23.62 20.82
N VAL A 373 47.43 22.81 20.06
CA VAL A 373 47.03 23.09 18.68
C VAL A 373 46.15 24.35 18.55
N ALA A 374 45.27 24.58 19.52
CA ALA A 374 44.30 25.68 19.53
C ALA A 374 44.97 27.06 19.72
N THR A 375 46.14 27.12 20.35
CA THR A 375 46.87 28.36 20.65
C THR A 375 47.64 28.86 19.42
N PHE A 376 48.22 27.96 18.63
CA PHE A 376 48.84 28.30 17.34
C PHE A 376 47.79 28.80 16.34
N ALA A 377 46.69 28.05 16.20
CA ALA A 377 45.52 28.41 15.39
C ALA A 377 44.94 29.81 15.71
N LYS A 378 44.85 30.16 17.00
CA LYS A 378 44.43 31.49 17.47
C LYS A 378 45.45 32.59 17.14
N SER A 379 46.75 32.28 17.14
CA SER A 379 47.81 33.26 16.84
C SER A 379 47.92 33.65 15.37
N THR A 380 47.50 32.77 14.44
CA THR A 380 47.57 32.99 12.99
C THR A 380 46.27 33.54 12.37
N GLY A 381 45.22 33.78 13.16
CA GLY A 381 44.05 34.58 12.75
C GLY A 381 43.16 34.04 11.60
N HIS A 382 43.41 32.84 11.10
CA HIS A 382 42.68 32.25 9.96
C HIS A 382 42.56 30.73 10.14
N CYS A 383 41.54 30.30 10.89
CA CYS A 383 41.15 28.89 10.98
C CYS A 383 39.84 28.71 10.26
N ILE A 384 39.85 27.92 9.18
CA ILE A 384 38.67 27.69 8.35
C ILE A 384 37.81 26.55 8.94
N ASP A 385 38.42 25.56 9.58
CA ASP A 385 37.70 24.46 10.25
C ASP A 385 38.48 23.92 11.46
N ALA A 386 38.03 24.23 12.68
CA ALA A 386 38.58 23.67 13.93
C ALA A 386 37.88 22.38 14.40
N ALA A 387 36.90 21.88 13.63
CA ALA A 387 35.88 20.96 14.13
C ALA A 387 36.27 19.46 14.18
N CYS A 388 37.55 19.09 14.05
CA CYS A 388 37.96 17.68 14.08
C CYS A 388 39.29 17.49 14.81
N ALA A 389 39.33 16.59 15.79
CA ALA A 389 40.51 16.22 16.58
C ALA A 389 41.73 15.66 15.78
N ASP A 390 41.70 15.67 14.45
CA ASP A 390 42.67 14.98 13.56
C ASP A 390 43.26 15.88 12.44
N GLY A 391 43.05 17.22 12.41
CA GLY A 391 43.75 18.12 11.46
C GLY A 391 43.24 19.57 11.40
N ILE A 392 44.09 20.51 10.97
CA ILE A 392 43.78 21.96 10.82
C ILE A 392 44.06 22.41 9.38
N VAL A 393 43.20 23.27 8.83
CA VAL A 393 43.43 23.95 7.54
C VAL A 393 43.61 25.45 7.77
N LEU A 394 44.78 25.98 7.41
CA LEU A 394 45.09 27.40 7.27
C LEU A 394 45.16 27.76 5.77
N ASP A 395 45.04 29.05 5.44
CA ASP A 395 44.90 29.59 4.07
C ASP A 395 45.89 29.00 3.04
N LYS A 396 47.17 28.78 3.43
CA LYS A 396 48.20 28.14 2.59
C LYS A 396 48.80 26.85 3.17
N MET A 397 48.32 26.41 4.33
CA MET A 397 48.97 25.34 5.10
C MET A 397 47.96 24.37 5.70
N THR A 398 48.10 23.08 5.39
CA THR A 398 47.25 22.02 5.97
C THR A 398 48.06 21.14 6.89
N ILE A 399 47.58 20.91 8.11
CA ILE A 399 48.24 20.07 9.12
C ILE A 399 47.45 18.77 9.28
N LEU A 400 48.10 17.64 9.02
CA LEU A 400 47.55 16.29 9.12
C LEU A 400 48.31 15.48 10.16
N ARG A 401 47.58 14.69 10.95
CA ARG A 401 48.17 13.80 11.96
C ARG A 401 48.35 12.39 11.40
N TRP A 402 49.55 11.82 11.53
CA TRP A 402 49.80 10.40 11.30
C TRP A 402 49.70 9.64 12.63
N LYS A 403 48.79 8.66 12.72
CA LYS A 403 48.67 7.78 13.88
C LYS A 403 49.34 6.44 13.52
N VAL A 404 50.37 6.07 14.26
CA VAL A 404 51.21 4.89 13.97
C VAL A 404 50.48 3.57 14.24
N ASP A 405 49.51 3.53 15.16
CA ASP A 405 48.81 2.29 15.52
C ASP A 405 47.29 2.46 15.49
N SER A 406 46.66 2.02 14.40
CA SER A 406 45.28 1.57 14.49
C SER A 406 45.10 0.31 13.65
N GLU A 407 45.07 -0.84 14.32
CA GLU A 407 44.54 -2.12 13.80
C GLU A 407 43.13 -1.94 13.18
N ASN A 408 42.45 -0.85 13.52
CA ASN A 408 41.28 -0.37 12.81
C ASN A 408 41.68 0.31 11.49
N ASP A 409 41.45 -0.40 10.39
CA ASP A 409 41.54 0.06 8.98
C ASP A 409 40.84 1.42 8.74
N ALA A 410 39.94 1.79 9.67
CA ALA A 410 39.20 3.03 9.68
C ALA A 410 40.04 4.31 9.84
N GLY A 411 41.13 4.26 10.63
CA GLY A 411 41.99 5.42 10.87
C GLY A 411 42.85 5.77 9.66
N SER A 412 43.38 4.74 8.99
CA SER A 412 44.25 4.86 7.83
C SER A 412 43.52 5.47 6.63
N TYR A 413 42.31 4.99 6.28
CA TYR A 413 41.60 5.53 5.11
C TYR A 413 41.24 7.01 5.27
N LYS A 414 40.91 7.46 6.49
CA LYS A 414 40.51 8.84 6.79
C LYS A 414 41.68 9.79 6.57
N PHE A 415 42.89 9.40 6.99
CA PHE A 415 44.12 10.13 6.71
C PHE A 415 44.33 10.28 5.19
N TRP A 416 44.27 9.18 4.44
CA TRP A 416 44.49 9.20 2.99
C TRP A 416 43.45 10.03 2.24
N CYS A 417 42.18 9.99 2.63
CA CYS A 417 41.15 10.83 2.04
C CYS A 417 41.43 12.32 2.29
N ARG A 418 41.85 12.69 3.50
CA ARG A 418 42.19 14.09 3.82
C ARG A 418 43.45 14.56 3.11
N LEU A 419 44.48 13.72 3.02
CA LEU A 419 45.68 14.02 2.24
C LEU A 419 45.33 14.28 0.77
N ARG A 420 44.45 13.46 0.19
CA ARG A 420 43.97 13.64 -1.19
C ARG A 420 43.12 14.90 -1.40
N LEU A 421 42.35 15.33 -0.40
CA LEU A 421 41.62 16.60 -0.46
C LEU A 421 42.56 17.82 -0.47
N ALA A 422 43.73 17.71 0.16
CA ALA A 422 44.75 18.76 0.18
C ALA A 422 45.69 18.74 -1.05
N LEU A 423 45.72 17.62 -1.78
CA LEU A 423 46.49 17.44 -3.02
C LEU A 423 45.73 17.94 -4.27
N PRO A 424 46.42 18.11 -5.41
CA PRO A 424 45.74 18.46 -6.67
C PRO A 424 44.80 17.32 -7.12
N PRO A 425 43.76 17.64 -7.89
CA PRO A 425 42.83 16.63 -8.40
C PRO A 425 43.54 15.70 -9.39
N VAL A 426 43.37 14.39 -9.21
CA VAL A 426 43.90 13.36 -10.14
C VAL A 426 42.77 12.82 -10.98
N ARG A 427 42.92 12.87 -12.31
CA ARG A 427 42.09 12.08 -13.22
C ARG A 427 42.73 10.70 -13.34
N SER A 428 41.92 9.64 -13.16
CA SER A 428 42.30 8.34 -13.67
C SER A 428 42.55 8.52 -15.17
N VAL A 429 43.79 8.30 -15.61
CA VAL A 429 44.10 8.19 -17.03
C VAL A 429 43.09 7.20 -17.60
N SER A 430 42.22 7.68 -18.49
CA SER A 430 41.34 6.81 -19.27
C SER A 430 42.24 5.72 -19.83
N LYS A 431 42.01 4.45 -19.49
CA LYS A 431 42.56 3.34 -20.25
C LYS A 431 42.31 3.68 -21.71
N GLN A 432 43.38 4.06 -22.42
CA GLN A 432 43.33 4.15 -23.86
C GLN A 432 42.91 2.76 -24.32
N LEU A 433 41.76 2.75 -24.97
CA LEU A 433 41.19 1.64 -25.68
C LEU A 433 42.29 1.06 -26.60
N SER A 434 42.82 -0.11 -26.25
CA SER A 434 43.35 -1.07 -27.22
C SER A 434 42.29 -2.17 -27.36
N PRO A 435 42.07 -2.68 -28.57
CA PRO A 435 40.73 -2.91 -29.07
C PRO A 435 40.29 -4.34 -28.80
N ASP A 436 39.92 -4.65 -27.57
CA ASP A 436 39.17 -5.86 -27.29
C ASP A 436 38.25 -5.60 -26.09
N PHE A 437 36.99 -5.96 -26.25
CA PHE A 437 35.97 -5.97 -25.20
C PHE A 437 35.15 -4.68 -24.97
N GLN A 438 34.60 -4.08 -26.03
CA GLN A 438 33.44 -3.18 -25.88
C GLN A 438 32.44 -3.27 -27.04
N SER A 439 31.77 -4.41 -27.11
CA SER A 439 30.39 -4.56 -27.61
C SER A 439 29.87 -5.78 -26.88
N ARG A 440 29.00 -5.69 -25.88
CA ARG A 440 27.57 -5.43 -26.11
C ARG A 440 26.82 -5.39 -24.77
N CYS A 441 27.05 -4.36 -23.96
CA CYS A 441 26.21 -4.06 -22.78
C CYS A 441 25.70 -2.61 -22.82
N GLN A 442 25.14 -2.20 -23.96
CA GLN A 442 24.25 -1.05 -24.07
C GLN A 442 23.25 -1.33 -25.19
N SER A 443 22.12 -1.94 -24.87
CA SER A 443 20.90 -1.96 -25.70
C SER A 443 19.72 -2.51 -24.87
N VAL A 444 19.32 -1.82 -23.80
CA VAL A 444 17.97 -2.02 -23.22
C VAL A 444 17.40 -0.67 -22.82
N ALA A 445 16.96 0.09 -23.81
CA ALA A 445 15.87 1.04 -23.66
C ALA A 445 15.16 1.12 -25.01
N MET A 446 13.86 0.78 -24.99
CA MET A 446 12.85 0.96 -26.03
C MET A 446 12.91 -0.03 -27.21
N ILE A 447 11.87 -0.87 -27.33
CA ILE A 447 10.96 -0.92 -28.49
C ILE A 447 9.68 -1.64 -28.07
N VAL A 448 8.60 -0.88 -28.14
CA VAL A 448 7.21 -1.32 -28.15
C VAL A 448 6.85 -1.71 -29.60
N GLN A 449 6.11 -2.81 -29.72
CA GLN A 449 5.26 -3.25 -30.84
C GLN A 449 5.82 -3.92 -32.10
N ASN A 450 4.96 -4.87 -32.52
CA ASN A 450 4.73 -5.47 -33.83
C ASN A 450 5.59 -6.63 -34.33
N ASN A 451 5.00 -7.82 -34.21
CA ASN A 451 5.37 -9.02 -34.94
C ASN A 451 4.24 -9.36 -35.92
N THR A 452 4.36 -8.89 -37.17
CA THR A 452 3.65 -9.45 -38.32
C THR A 452 4.69 -9.87 -39.35
N LYS A 453 4.84 -11.19 -39.53
CA LYS A 453 5.60 -11.78 -40.63
C LYS A 453 4.68 -11.99 -41.83
N THR A 454 5.11 -11.50 -42.98
CA THR A 454 4.70 -11.95 -44.32
C THR A 454 6.01 -12.08 -45.10
N THR A 455 6.30 -13.17 -45.82
CA THR A 455 5.82 -13.60 -47.16
C THR A 455 6.62 -14.89 -47.52
N PRO A 456 6.34 -15.69 -48.59
CA PRO A 456 5.85 -15.25 -49.90
C PRO A 456 4.80 -16.11 -50.63
N GLN A 457 4.15 -15.41 -51.58
CA GLN A 457 3.58 -15.81 -52.87
C GLN A 457 3.00 -17.23 -53.05
N LYS A 458 1.69 -17.28 -53.31
CA LYS A 458 1.15 -18.04 -54.45
C LYS A 458 -0.04 -17.30 -55.06
N THR A 459 0.11 -17.00 -56.33
CA THR A 459 -0.89 -16.49 -57.29
C THR A 459 -2.00 -17.51 -57.50
N GLN A 460 -3.27 -17.11 -57.35
CA GLN A 460 -4.34 -17.53 -58.25
C GLN A 460 -5.54 -16.57 -58.16
N SER A 461 -5.96 -16.08 -59.32
CA SER A 461 -7.11 -15.22 -59.58
C SER A 461 -8.44 -15.98 -59.55
N ARG A 462 -9.53 -15.30 -59.15
CA ARG A 462 -10.87 -15.21 -59.79
C ARG A 462 -11.88 -14.74 -58.74
N GLU A 463 -12.36 -13.51 -58.89
CA GLU A 463 -13.65 -13.13 -59.49
C GLU A 463 -14.73 -12.89 -58.42
N SER A 464 -15.11 -11.62 -58.37
CA SER A 464 -16.30 -11.02 -57.77
C SER A 464 -17.61 -11.57 -58.35
N LEU A 465 -18.65 -11.66 -57.53
CA LEU A 465 -20.05 -11.35 -57.90
C LEU A 465 -20.96 -11.33 -56.66
N GLU A 466 -21.52 -10.15 -56.37
CA GLU A 466 -22.85 -10.00 -55.75
C GLU A 466 -23.91 -10.39 -56.79
N VAL A 467 -25.01 -11.06 -56.40
CA VAL A 467 -26.38 -10.83 -56.91
C VAL A 467 -27.39 -11.39 -55.89
N LEU A 468 -28.40 -10.57 -55.61
CA LEU A 468 -29.66 -10.86 -54.90
C LEU A 468 -30.47 -12.03 -55.49
N VAL A 469 -31.10 -12.85 -54.62
CA VAL A 469 -32.56 -13.06 -54.56
C VAL A 469 -32.95 -13.30 -53.11
#